data_AF-A0A420H8R9-F1
#
_entry.id   AF-A0A420H8R9-F1
#
_cell.length_a   1.000
_cell.length_b   1.000
_cell.length_c   1.000
_cell.angle_alpha   90.00
_cell.angle_beta   90.00
_cell.angle_gamma   90.00
#
_symmetry.space_group_name_H-M   'P 1'
#
loop_
_entity.id
_entity.type
_entity.pdbx_description
1 polymer ?
#
loop_
_entity_poly.entity_id
_entity_poly.type
_entity_poly.pdbx_seq_one_letter_code
_entity_poly.pdbx_strand_id
1 'polypeptide(L)'
;MERYEKRMAKYEGMDMDEVIEPALQPNEKELVLVTHYEFCFSSYDGKRTIWVDQEHRHLRPKGEGRSIMVSAFLCECHGPMKLSDEQKLLLPIVPLEVVRIIKPGKNEDGYRRNADLAKQLQEEAIPIFKVLHPNFEAFFMFDYSLNHHA
;
A
#
# COMPACT_ATOMS: atom_id res chain seq x y z
N MET A 1 18.67 -8.76 0.47
CA MET A 1 18.26 -7.59 1.27
C MET A 1 19.46 -6.84 1.81
N GLU A 2 20.37 -7.49 2.54
CA GLU A 2 21.56 -6.85 3.16
C GLU A 2 22.38 -5.91 2.23
N ARG A 3 22.57 -6.26 0.96
CA ARG A 3 23.25 -5.39 -0.02
C ARG A 3 22.51 -4.07 -0.27
N TYR A 4 21.18 -4.12 -0.33
CA TYR A 4 20.34 -2.96 -0.67
C TYR A 4 20.06 -2.10 0.57
N GLU A 5 19.89 -2.72 1.74
CA GLU A 5 19.63 -2.03 3.01
C GLU A 5 20.73 -1.02 3.37
N LYS A 6 21.98 -1.25 2.97
CA LYS A 6 23.09 -0.29 3.19
C LYS A 6 22.88 1.07 2.51
N ARG A 7 21.99 1.12 1.52
CA ARG A 7 21.64 2.32 0.74
C ARG A 7 20.25 2.86 1.09
N MET A 8 19.57 2.31 2.10
CA MET A 8 18.26 2.77 2.55
C MET A 8 18.42 3.58 3.85
N ALA A 9 17.63 4.63 4.02
CA ALA A 9 17.50 5.28 5.31
C ALA A 9 16.94 4.31 6.36
N LYS A 10 17.30 4.56 7.61
CA LYS A 10 16.71 3.89 8.78
C LYS A 10 15.95 4.90 9.61
N TYR A 11 14.93 4.41 10.30
CA TYR A 11 14.11 5.20 11.20
C TYR A 11 14.29 4.64 12.61
N GLU A 12 14.62 5.50 13.56
CA GLU A 12 14.81 5.16 14.98
C GLU A 12 14.00 6.13 15.86
N GLY A 13 14.09 5.94 17.19
CA GLY A 13 13.27 6.67 18.16
C GLY A 13 12.00 5.93 18.56
N MET A 14 11.28 6.45 19.55
CA MET A 14 10.04 5.84 20.04
C MET A 14 8.92 5.93 18.99
N ASP A 15 8.89 7.03 18.24
CA ASP A 15 7.87 7.32 17.23
C ASP A 15 8.39 7.11 15.79
N MET A 16 9.60 6.56 15.63
CA MET A 16 10.27 6.33 14.33
C MET A 16 10.47 7.61 13.51
N ASP A 17 10.71 8.74 14.17
CA ASP A 17 10.86 10.07 13.60
C ASP A 17 12.33 10.49 13.37
N GLU A 18 13.29 9.78 13.97
CA GLU A 18 14.71 10.02 13.74
C GLU A 18 15.19 9.30 12.49
N VAL A 19 15.56 10.06 11.44
CA VAL A 19 16.04 9.51 10.17
C VAL A 19 17.57 9.40 10.18
N ILE A 20 18.08 8.20 9.96
CA ILE A 20 19.50 7.89 9.80
C ILE A 20 19.78 7.65 8.32
N GLU A 21 20.46 8.62 7.72
CA GLU A 21 20.85 8.59 6.31
C GLU A 21 21.90 7.50 6.04
N PRO A 22 21.82 6.79 4.89
CA PRO A 22 22.78 5.77 4.54
C PRO A 22 24.13 6.36 4.12
N ALA A 23 25.22 5.64 4.42
CA ALA A 23 26.55 5.99 3.96
C ALA A 23 26.76 5.54 2.49
N LEU A 24 26.42 6.43 1.55
CA LEU A 24 26.50 6.17 0.11
C LEU A 24 27.92 6.32 -0.45
N GLN A 25 28.30 5.44 -1.38
CA GLN A 25 29.52 5.60 -2.17
C GLN A 25 29.35 6.66 -3.28
N PRO A 26 30.45 7.19 -3.84
CA PRO A 26 30.36 8.08 -5.00
C PRO A 26 29.56 7.44 -6.15
N ASN A 27 28.57 8.16 -6.66
CA ASN A 27 27.58 7.74 -7.68
C ASN A 27 26.46 6.79 -7.21
N GLU A 28 26.40 6.42 -5.93
CA GLU A 28 25.23 5.72 -5.41
C GLU A 28 24.10 6.69 -5.11
N LYS A 29 22.88 6.29 -5.48
CA LYS A 29 21.65 6.93 -5.05
C LYS A 29 21.09 6.18 -3.85
N GLU A 30 20.41 6.91 -2.99
CA GLU A 30 19.62 6.30 -1.93
C GLU A 30 18.49 5.44 -2.52
N LEU A 31 18.24 4.30 -1.89
CA LEU A 31 17.15 3.39 -2.21
C LEU A 31 15.98 3.62 -1.27
N VAL A 32 14.78 3.73 -1.85
CA VAL A 32 13.54 3.74 -1.09
C VAL A 32 12.83 2.40 -1.30
N LEU A 33 12.63 1.66 -0.22
CA LEU A 33 11.82 0.45 -0.24
C LEU A 33 10.34 0.84 -0.44
N VAL A 34 9.75 0.33 -1.52
CA VAL A 34 8.32 0.49 -1.79
C VAL A 34 7.68 -0.89 -1.71
N THR A 35 6.82 -1.09 -0.72
CA THR A 35 6.10 -2.35 -0.52
C THR A 35 4.70 -2.27 -1.12
N HIS A 36 4.19 -3.40 -1.60
CA HIS A 36 2.82 -3.52 -2.08
C HIS A 36 2.07 -4.60 -1.32
N TYR A 37 0.81 -4.35 -1.02
CA TYR A 37 -0.07 -5.34 -0.42
C TYR A 37 -1.53 -5.13 -0.80
N GLU A 38 -2.30 -6.21 -0.75
CA GLU A 38 -3.75 -6.23 -1.00
C GLU A 38 -4.47 -6.87 0.19
N PHE A 39 -5.50 -6.20 0.71
CA PHE A 39 -6.29 -6.72 1.83
C PHE A 39 -7.78 -6.53 1.61
N CYS A 40 -8.59 -7.47 2.10
CA CYS A 40 -10.04 -7.38 2.03
C CYS A 40 -10.63 -7.11 3.41
N PHE A 41 -11.51 -6.12 3.50
CA PHE A 41 -12.34 -5.84 4.67
C PHE A 41 -13.78 -6.23 4.37
N SER A 42 -14.41 -6.96 5.28
CA SER A 42 -15.77 -7.45 5.18
C SER A 42 -16.72 -6.61 6.03
N SER A 43 -17.97 -6.41 5.59
CA SER A 43 -18.97 -5.59 6.30
C SER A 43 -19.34 -6.18 7.66
N TYR A 44 -19.19 -7.48 7.83
CA TYR A 44 -19.43 -8.18 9.08
C TYR A 44 -18.15 -8.53 9.83
N ASP A 45 -17.01 -7.93 9.45
CA ASP A 45 -15.81 -7.93 10.28
C ASP A 45 -16.13 -7.26 11.62
N GLY A 46 -16.10 -8.04 12.68
CA GLY A 46 -16.46 -7.60 14.01
C GLY A 46 -15.99 -8.57 15.07
N LYS A 47 -16.29 -8.26 16.34
CA LYS A 47 -15.90 -9.11 17.47
C LYS A 47 -16.44 -10.53 17.28
N ARG A 48 -15.56 -11.52 17.11
CA ARG A 48 -15.94 -12.93 16.96
C ARG A 48 -16.56 -13.51 18.23
N THR A 49 -16.22 -12.95 19.39
CA THR A 49 -16.74 -13.34 20.69
C THR A 49 -17.48 -12.19 21.34
N ILE A 50 -18.68 -12.48 21.86
CA ILE A 50 -19.46 -11.56 22.68
C ILE A 50 -19.97 -12.28 23.91
N TRP A 51 -20.10 -11.54 25.01
CA TRP A 51 -20.85 -11.98 26.17
C TRP A 51 -22.31 -11.62 25.94
N VAL A 52 -23.18 -12.62 25.99
CA VAL A 52 -24.63 -12.49 25.86
C VAL A 52 -25.26 -13.15 27.07
N ASP A 53 -26.26 -12.50 27.67
CA ASP A 53 -27.04 -13.13 28.72
C ASP A 53 -27.97 -14.22 28.16
N GLN A 54 -28.61 -15.00 29.03
CA GLN A 54 -29.43 -16.14 28.59
C GLN A 54 -30.71 -15.73 27.86
N GLU A 55 -31.21 -14.50 28.06
CA GLU A 55 -32.48 -14.01 27.54
C GLU A 55 -32.30 -13.21 26.23
N HIS A 56 -31.13 -12.63 26.00
CA HIS A 56 -30.81 -11.76 24.86
C HIS A 56 -29.82 -12.43 23.90
N ARG A 57 -30.35 -13.29 23.03
CA ARG A 57 -29.58 -13.83 21.89
C ARG A 57 -29.75 -12.96 20.66
N HIS A 58 -28.85 -12.00 20.47
CA HIS A 58 -28.82 -11.21 19.23
C HIS A 58 -28.44 -12.09 18.03
N LEU A 59 -29.34 -12.21 17.05
CA LEU A 59 -29.04 -12.86 15.78
C LEU A 59 -28.07 -11.97 14.98
N ARG A 60 -26.97 -12.58 14.52
CA ARG A 60 -26.04 -11.93 13.60
C ARG A 60 -26.27 -12.41 12.17
N PRO A 61 -26.07 -11.53 11.17
CA PRO A 61 -26.02 -11.95 9.78
C PRO A 61 -25.04 -13.10 9.59
N LYS A 62 -25.40 -14.06 8.74
CA LYS A 62 -24.51 -15.17 8.38
C LYS A 62 -23.50 -14.71 7.32
N GLY A 63 -22.25 -15.16 7.47
CA GLY A 63 -21.17 -14.88 6.51
C GLY A 63 -20.45 -13.56 6.79
N GLU A 64 -19.72 -13.09 5.79
CA GLU A 64 -18.83 -11.92 5.85
C GLU A 64 -19.52 -10.62 5.40
N GLY A 65 -20.67 -10.74 4.72
CA GLY A 65 -21.35 -9.59 4.11
C GLY A 65 -20.63 -9.13 2.84
N ARG A 66 -20.81 -7.85 2.47
CA ARG A 66 -20.07 -7.26 1.34
C ARG A 66 -18.64 -6.95 1.77
N SER A 67 -17.69 -7.10 0.88
CA SER A 67 -16.30 -6.70 1.15
C SER A 67 -15.85 -5.55 0.27
N ILE A 68 -14.79 -4.89 0.72
CA ILE A 68 -13.95 -3.99 -0.08
C ILE A 68 -12.54 -4.56 -0.07
N MET A 69 -11.88 -4.55 -1.22
CA MET A 69 -10.46 -4.85 -1.36
C MET A 69 -9.70 -3.54 -1.48
N VAL A 70 -8.67 -3.37 -0.65
CA VAL A 70 -7.76 -2.22 -0.70
C VAL A 70 -6.41 -2.73 -1.22
N SER A 71 -5.89 -2.09 -2.27
CA SER A 71 -4.58 -2.37 -2.86
C SER A 71 -3.77 -1.09 -2.83
N ALA A 72 -2.57 -1.13 -2.24
CA ALA A 72 -1.78 0.08 -2.00
C ALA A 72 -0.27 -0.19 -2.14
N PHE A 73 0.46 0.86 -2.57
CA PHE A 73 1.92 0.92 -2.49
C PHE A 73 2.31 1.86 -1.35
N LEU A 74 3.25 1.41 -0.51
CA LEU A 74 3.68 2.13 0.67
C LEU A 74 5.20 2.29 0.69
N CYS A 75 5.67 3.43 1.19
CA CYS A 75 7.07 3.62 1.57
C CYS A 75 7.12 4.19 2.99
N GLU A 76 8.22 3.94 3.71
CA GLU A 76 8.31 4.25 5.14
C GLU A 76 8.10 5.75 5.44
N CYS A 77 8.66 6.63 4.62
CA CYS A 77 8.57 8.09 4.80
C CYS A 77 7.19 8.72 4.49
N HIS A 78 6.32 8.06 3.72
CA HIS A 78 5.03 8.64 3.29
C HIS A 78 3.83 7.76 3.66
N GLY A 79 4.05 6.55 4.16
CA GLY A 79 3.01 5.53 4.24
C GLY A 79 2.46 5.23 2.83
N PRO A 80 1.13 5.16 2.63
CA PRO A 80 0.55 5.08 1.30
C PRO A 80 0.94 6.30 0.45
N MET A 81 1.62 6.07 -0.67
CA MET A 81 2.16 7.18 -1.47
C MET A 81 1.05 8.07 -2.03
N LYS A 82 1.16 9.36 -1.72
CA LYS A 82 0.19 10.38 -2.10
C LYS A 82 0.89 11.72 -2.30
N LEU A 83 0.52 12.44 -3.35
CA LEU A 83 0.98 13.80 -3.59
C LEU A 83 0.23 14.79 -2.69
N SER A 84 0.90 15.90 -2.34
CA SER A 84 0.22 17.04 -1.74
C SER A 84 -0.72 17.72 -2.74
N ASP A 85 -1.66 18.51 -2.24
CA ASP A 85 -2.58 19.27 -3.10
C ASP A 85 -1.81 20.24 -4.02
N GLU A 86 -0.73 20.86 -3.53
CA GLU A 86 0.14 21.74 -4.33
C GLU A 86 0.86 20.98 -5.44
N GLN A 87 1.44 19.82 -5.13
CA GLN A 87 2.10 18.97 -6.13
C GLN A 87 1.10 18.52 -7.20
N LYS A 88 -0.13 18.17 -6.81
CA LYS A 88 -1.19 17.76 -7.73
C LYS A 88 -1.65 18.90 -8.63
N LEU A 89 -1.72 20.13 -8.13
CA LEU A 89 -2.03 21.31 -8.93
C LEU A 89 -0.95 21.59 -9.99
N LEU A 90 0.33 21.42 -9.62
CA LEU A 90 1.46 21.61 -10.53
C LEU A 90 1.59 20.48 -11.56
N LEU A 91 1.23 19.24 -11.18
CA LEU A 91 1.36 18.04 -11.98
C LEU A 91 0.01 17.33 -12.17
N PRO A 92 -0.96 17.95 -12.85
CA PRO A 92 -2.33 17.43 -12.93
C PRO A 92 -2.42 16.07 -13.62
N ILE A 93 -1.45 15.74 -14.49
CA ILE A 93 -1.38 14.47 -15.21
C ILE A 93 -0.94 13.29 -14.33
N VAL A 94 -0.22 13.54 -13.23
CA VAL A 94 0.24 12.47 -12.33
C VAL A 94 -0.91 12.12 -11.38
N PRO A 95 -1.24 10.84 -11.14
CA PRO A 95 -2.27 10.48 -10.17
C PRO A 95 -2.01 11.07 -8.78
N LEU A 96 -3.08 11.35 -8.03
CA LEU A 96 -2.96 11.93 -6.69
C LEU A 96 -2.42 10.93 -5.67
N GLU A 97 -2.95 9.71 -5.69
CA GLU A 97 -2.62 8.67 -4.72
C GLU A 97 -2.63 7.29 -5.36
N VAL A 98 -1.84 6.38 -4.79
CA VAL A 98 -1.68 5.00 -5.26
C VAL A 98 -2.67 4.02 -4.63
N VAL A 99 -3.52 4.45 -3.70
CA VAL A 99 -4.49 3.56 -3.04
C VAL A 99 -5.65 3.27 -3.99
N ARG A 100 -6.02 1.99 -4.11
CA ARG A 100 -7.17 1.54 -4.90
C ARG A 100 -8.12 0.75 -4.02
N ILE A 101 -9.39 1.13 -4.09
CA ILE A 101 -10.50 0.42 -3.44
C ILE A 101 -11.33 -0.23 -4.53
N ILE A 102 -11.54 -1.53 -4.40
CA ILE A 102 -12.28 -2.36 -5.35
C ILE A 102 -13.41 -3.02 -4.57
N LYS A 103 -14.61 -3.09 -5.14
CA LYS A 103 -15.73 -3.87 -4.59
C LYS A 103 -15.73 -5.24 -5.25
N PRO A 104 -15.15 -6.27 -4.62
CA PRO A 104 -15.07 -7.59 -5.24
C PRO A 104 -16.45 -8.19 -5.48
N GLY A 105 -16.68 -8.69 -6.69
CA GLY A 105 -17.89 -9.41 -7.04
C GLY A 105 -18.22 -9.36 -8.52
N LYS A 106 -18.83 -10.45 -9.03
CA LYS A 106 -19.22 -10.56 -10.44
C LYS A 106 -20.18 -9.44 -10.92
N ASN A 107 -21.00 -8.92 -10.02
CA ASN A 107 -21.97 -7.86 -10.29
C ASN A 107 -21.51 -6.47 -9.78
N GLU A 108 -20.25 -6.36 -9.36
CA GLU A 108 -19.63 -5.12 -8.87
C GLU A 108 -18.40 -4.82 -9.74
N ASP A 109 -17.23 -4.53 -9.16
CA ASP A 109 -16.02 -4.17 -9.91
C ASP A 109 -15.24 -5.39 -10.45
N GLY A 110 -15.74 -6.60 -10.22
CA GLY A 110 -15.05 -7.85 -10.58
C GLY A 110 -14.05 -8.29 -9.52
N TYR A 111 -13.04 -9.06 -9.95
CA TYR A 111 -11.95 -9.53 -9.07
C TYR A 111 -10.63 -8.95 -9.56
N ARG A 112 -9.71 -8.74 -8.61
CA ARG A 112 -8.36 -8.23 -8.88
C ARG A 112 -7.54 -9.24 -9.69
N ARG A 113 -6.90 -8.76 -10.76
CA ARG A 113 -6.02 -9.55 -11.64
C ARG A 113 -4.62 -8.94 -11.67
N ASN A 114 -3.64 -9.73 -12.10
CA ASN A 114 -2.27 -9.28 -12.37
C ASN A 114 -2.21 -8.01 -13.25
N ALA A 115 -3.00 -7.96 -14.33
CA ALA A 115 -3.05 -6.80 -15.22
C ALA A 115 -3.46 -5.51 -14.48
N ASP A 116 -4.32 -5.61 -13.47
CA ASP A 116 -4.74 -4.47 -12.67
C ASP A 116 -3.62 -4.01 -11.71
N LEU A 117 -2.77 -4.92 -11.23
CA LEU A 117 -1.55 -4.60 -10.48
C LEU A 117 -0.50 -3.94 -11.37
N ALA A 118 -0.20 -4.53 -12.53
CA ALA A 118 0.75 -3.97 -13.48
C ALA A 118 0.35 -2.54 -13.89
N LYS A 119 -0.95 -2.33 -14.13
CA LYS A 119 -1.51 -1.00 -14.39
C LYS A 119 -1.29 -0.03 -13.23
N GLN A 120 -1.66 -0.41 -12.00
CA GLN A 120 -1.45 0.43 -10.82
C GLN A 120 0.03 0.79 -10.61
N LEU A 121 0.94 -0.17 -10.82
CA LEU A 121 2.38 0.05 -10.72
C LEU A 121 2.87 1.06 -11.77
N GLN A 122 2.51 0.85 -13.03
CA GLN A 122 3.02 1.64 -14.16
C GLN A 122 2.40 3.04 -14.25
N GLU A 123 1.09 3.13 -14.04
CA GLU A 123 0.33 4.37 -14.24
C GLU A 123 0.28 5.24 -12.98
N GLU A 124 0.51 4.67 -11.79
CA GLU A 124 0.31 5.38 -10.52
C GLU A 124 1.55 5.36 -9.64
N ALA A 125 2.02 4.17 -9.23
CA ALA A 125 3.09 4.06 -8.25
C ALA A 125 4.42 4.62 -8.76
N ILE A 126 4.85 4.27 -9.97
CA ILE A 126 6.09 4.78 -10.56
C ILE A 126 6.02 6.31 -10.81
N PRO A 127 4.95 6.87 -11.42
CA PRO A 127 4.81 8.32 -11.58
C PRO A 127 4.81 9.09 -10.25
N ILE A 128 4.04 8.62 -9.26
CA ILE A 128 4.00 9.27 -7.93
C ILE A 128 5.37 9.18 -7.25
N PHE A 129 6.02 8.02 -7.29
CA PHE A 129 7.36 7.83 -6.73
C PHE A 129 8.36 8.84 -7.29
N LYS A 130 8.36 9.08 -8.61
CA LYS A 130 9.28 10.04 -9.25
C LYS A 130 9.07 11.48 -8.78
N VAL A 131 7.85 11.84 -8.39
CA VAL A 131 7.54 13.17 -7.84
C VAL A 131 7.98 13.27 -6.39
N LEU A 132 7.68 12.25 -5.58
CA LEU A 132 8.04 12.22 -4.16
C LEU A 132 9.56 12.06 -3.94
N HIS A 133 10.25 11.39 -4.87
CA HIS A 133 11.65 10.98 -4.73
C HIS A 133 12.47 11.22 -6.00
N PRO A 134 12.64 12.48 -6.46
CA PRO A 134 13.25 12.79 -7.77
C PRO A 134 14.70 12.33 -7.95
N ASN A 135 15.45 12.12 -6.85
CA ASN A 135 16.86 11.74 -6.86
C ASN A 135 17.15 10.34 -6.28
N PHE A 136 16.11 9.56 -5.97
CA PHE A 136 16.25 8.24 -5.35
C PHE A 136 16.00 7.15 -6.37
N GLU A 137 16.36 5.92 -6.00
CA GLU A 137 15.99 4.71 -6.72
C GLU A 137 14.93 3.93 -5.95
N ALA A 138 13.89 3.45 -6.64
CA ALA A 138 12.87 2.61 -6.02
C ALA A 138 13.34 1.16 -5.94
N PHE A 139 13.15 0.53 -4.78
CA PHE A 139 13.26 -0.90 -4.61
C PHE A 139 11.89 -1.48 -4.29
N PHE A 140 11.19 -1.98 -5.31
CA PHE A 140 9.84 -2.52 -5.16
C PHE A 140 9.87 -3.94 -4.59
N MET A 141 9.09 -4.19 -3.54
CA MET A 141 8.93 -5.49 -2.91
C MET A 141 7.45 -5.89 -2.94
N PHE A 142 7.21 -7.12 -3.41
CA PHE A 142 5.90 -7.74 -3.51
C PHE A 142 5.88 -9.04 -2.72
N ASP A 143 4.70 -9.48 -2.28
CA ASP A 143 4.53 -10.83 -1.76
C ASP A 143 4.56 -11.88 -2.89
N TYR A 144 4.58 -13.16 -2.52
CA TYR A 144 4.60 -14.29 -3.45
C TYR A 144 3.19 -14.71 -3.92
N SER A 145 2.23 -13.79 -3.99
CA SER A 145 0.88 -14.15 -4.45
C SER A 145 0.93 -14.65 -5.90
N LEU A 146 0.05 -15.59 -6.26
CA LEU A 146 -0.03 -16.10 -7.63
C LEU A 146 -0.32 -14.98 -8.65
N ASN A 147 -1.01 -13.93 -8.22
CA ASN A 147 -1.27 -12.75 -9.05
C ASN A 147 0.01 -11.96 -9.38
N HIS A 148 1.08 -12.08 -8.60
CA HIS A 148 2.33 -11.35 -8.85
C HIS A 148 3.30 -12.11 -9.77
N HIS A 149 3.08 -13.42 -9.95
CA HIS A 149 3.91 -14.31 -10.76
C HIS A 149 3.40 -14.56 -12.18
N ALA A 150 2.27 -13.96 -12.55
CA ALA A 150 1.58 -14.17 -13.82
C ALA A 150 2.14 -13.30 -14.96
#